data_AF-A0A843CIZ1-F1
#
_entry.id   AF-A0A843CIZ1-F1
#
_cell.length_a   1.000
_cell.length_b   1.000
_cell.length_c   1.000
_cell.angle_alpha   90.00
_cell.angle_beta   90.00
_cell.angle_gamma   90.00
#
_symmetry.space_group_name_H-M   'P 1'
#
loop_
_entity.id
_entity.type
_entity.pdbx_description
1 polymer ?
#
loop_
_entity_poly.entity_id
_entity_poly.type
_entity_poly.pdbx_seq_one_letter_code
_entity_poly.pdbx_strand_id
1 'polypeptide(L)'
;YNYVLSESAVIPKGRKKLLKELEFDNLIDDGLVERKMTKTVHVVVVLNEKEASVSFPNIEGESDITELFYSNDPMFHEWCLDYFRYCWYGSDVFQESKIKE
;
A
#
# COMPACT_ATOMS: atom_id res chain seq x y z
N TYR A 1 5.62 -9.07 -3.60
CA TYR A 1 4.74 -8.29 -2.71
C TYR A 1 4.85 -6.84 -3.11
N ASN A 2 3.74 -6.22 -3.52
CA ASN A 2 3.78 -4.90 -4.16
C ASN A 2 2.92 -3.93 -3.35
N TYR A 3 3.44 -2.74 -3.08
CA TYR A 3 2.66 -1.73 -2.36
C TYR A 3 2.99 -0.29 -2.78
N VAL A 4 1.97 0.56 -2.65
CA VAL A 4 2.07 2.00 -2.88
C VAL A 4 1.85 2.70 -1.54
N LEU A 5 2.71 3.65 -1.18
CA LEU A 5 2.49 4.53 -0.03
C LEU A 5 2.20 5.97 -0.45
N SER A 6 1.49 6.68 0.42
CA SER A 6 1.45 8.15 0.35
C SER A 6 2.84 8.73 0.62
N GLU A 7 3.22 9.77 -0.11
CA GLU A 7 4.40 10.60 0.19
C GLU A 7 4.33 11.25 1.58
N SER A 8 3.12 11.46 2.09
CA SER A 8 2.87 11.99 3.43
C SER A 8 2.74 10.92 4.52
N ALA A 9 2.99 9.63 4.20
CA ALA A 9 2.79 8.54 5.14
C ALA A 9 3.65 8.72 6.41
N VAL A 10 2.98 8.61 7.56
CA VAL A 10 3.59 8.56 8.88
C VAL A 10 3.66 7.11 9.32
N ILE A 11 4.84 6.67 9.72
CA ILE A 11 5.12 5.28 10.09
C ILE A 11 5.55 5.20 11.55
N PRO A 12 5.36 4.04 12.22
CA PRO A 12 5.80 3.88 13.60
C PRO A 12 7.31 4.07 13.75
N LYS A 13 7.72 4.77 14.82
CA LYS A 13 9.13 4.91 15.21
C LYS A 13 9.81 3.56 15.34
N GLY A 14 11.01 3.45 14.80
CA GLY A 14 11.81 2.22 14.86
C GLY A 14 11.57 1.27 13.70
N ARG A 15 10.64 1.56 12.78
CA ARG A 15 10.44 0.75 11.56
C ARG A 15 11.74 0.64 10.74
N LYS A 16 12.50 1.72 10.56
CA LYS A 16 13.78 1.66 9.83
C LYS A 16 14.77 0.69 10.46
N LYS A 17 14.87 0.67 11.80
CA LYS A 17 15.73 -0.27 12.53
C LYS A 17 15.27 -1.71 12.34
N LEU A 18 13.96 -1.95 12.48
CA LEU A 18 13.37 -3.27 12.31
C LEU A 18 13.58 -3.82 10.89
N LEU A 19 13.31 -3.01 9.86
CA LEU A 19 13.49 -3.44 8.47
C LEU A 19 14.96 -3.78 8.16
N LYS A 20 15.90 -3.04 8.74
CA LYS A 20 17.33 -3.34 8.62
C LYS A 20 17.70 -4.67 9.30
N GLU A 21 17.17 -4.93 10.49
CA GLU A 21 17.40 -6.19 11.23
C GLU A 21 16.81 -7.42 10.51
N LEU A 22 15.72 -7.22 9.75
CA LEU A 22 15.07 -8.25 8.95
C LEU A 22 15.67 -8.40 7.54
N GLU A 23 16.75 -7.70 7.23
CA GLU A 23 17.38 -7.69 5.90
C GLU A 23 16.38 -7.37 4.77
N PHE A 24 15.43 -6.47 5.04
CA PHE A 24 14.33 -6.16 4.11
C PHE A 24 14.83 -5.60 2.77
N ASP A 25 16.00 -4.94 2.76
CA ASP A 25 16.65 -4.46 1.55
C ASP A 25 16.99 -5.60 0.59
N ASN A 26 17.37 -6.80 1.09
CA ASN A 26 17.61 -7.96 0.24
C ASN A 26 16.35 -8.39 -0.51
N LEU A 27 15.18 -8.32 0.14
CA LEU A 27 13.90 -8.66 -0.50
C LEU A 27 13.54 -7.67 -1.62
N ILE A 28 13.99 -6.42 -1.51
CA ILE A 28 13.79 -5.39 -2.54
C ILE A 28 14.77 -5.64 -3.70
N ASP A 29 16.04 -5.89 -3.39
CA ASP A 29 17.09 -6.15 -4.38
C ASP A 29 16.80 -7.41 -5.20
N ASP A 30 16.24 -8.45 -4.57
CA ASP A 30 15.80 -9.69 -5.23
C ASP A 30 14.47 -9.53 -6.01
N GLY A 31 13.84 -8.36 -5.96
CA GLY A 31 12.55 -8.11 -6.62
C GLY A 31 11.35 -8.83 -5.97
N LEU A 32 11.52 -9.40 -4.78
CA LEU A 32 10.44 -10.03 -4.02
C LEU A 32 9.49 -8.98 -3.42
N VAL A 33 10.00 -7.78 -3.17
CA VAL A 33 9.24 -6.62 -2.73
C VAL A 33 9.43 -5.46 -3.69
N GLU A 34 8.34 -4.97 -4.27
CA GLU A 34 8.35 -3.74 -5.06
C GLU A 34 7.55 -2.65 -4.35
N ARG A 35 8.06 -1.42 -4.43
CA ARG A 35 7.52 -0.27 -3.70
C ARG A 35 7.37 0.90 -4.63
N LYS A 36 6.25 1.61 -4.51
CA LYS A 36 6.00 2.88 -5.19
C LYS A 36 5.42 3.90 -4.22
N MET A 37 5.40 5.16 -4.64
CA MET A 37 4.75 6.23 -3.89
C MET A 37 3.89 7.11 -4.77
N THR A 38 2.85 7.69 -4.17
CA THR A 38 1.98 8.68 -4.79
C THR A 38 1.74 9.83 -3.80
N LYS A 39 1.33 11.00 -4.29
CA LYS A 39 1.12 12.20 -3.45
C LYS A 39 0.18 11.95 -2.28
N THR A 40 -0.87 11.18 -2.50
CA THR A 40 -1.88 10.86 -1.50
C THR A 40 -2.54 9.53 -1.82
N VAL A 41 -2.91 8.81 -0.78
CA VAL A 41 -3.76 7.61 -0.86
C VAL A 41 -5.06 8.00 -0.15
N HIS A 42 -6.20 7.72 -0.80
CA HIS A 42 -7.53 8.00 -0.24
C HIS A 42 -8.25 6.68 0.03
N VAL A 43 -8.38 5.87 -1.02
CA VAL A 43 -8.93 4.51 -0.94
C VAL A 43 -7.79 3.54 -0.67
N VAL A 44 -7.95 2.70 0.35
CA VAL A 44 -6.99 1.67 0.72
C VAL A 44 -7.49 0.34 0.20
N VAL A 45 -6.70 -0.34 -0.63
CA VAL A 45 -6.97 -1.71 -1.08
C VAL A 45 -5.88 -2.64 -0.58
N VAL A 46 -6.27 -3.77 -0.02
CA VAL A 46 -5.37 -4.86 0.36
C VAL A 46 -5.92 -6.14 -0.26
N LEU A 47 -5.10 -6.88 -1.00
CA LEU A 47 -5.52 -8.10 -1.67
C LEU A 47 -4.39 -9.10 -1.80
N ASN A 48 -4.76 -10.39 -1.87
CA ASN A 48 -3.91 -11.49 -2.30
C ASN A 48 -4.59 -12.23 -3.47
N GLU A 49 -4.14 -13.43 -3.83
CA GLU A 49 -4.68 -14.19 -4.96
C GLU A 49 -6.13 -14.70 -4.75
N LYS A 50 -6.65 -14.65 -3.52
CA LYS A 50 -7.92 -15.28 -3.13
C LYS A 50 -8.97 -14.32 -2.57
N GLU A 51 -8.53 -13.22 -1.95
CA GLU A 51 -9.41 -12.31 -1.24
C GLU A 51 -8.92 -10.87 -1.34
N ALA A 52 -9.85 -9.94 -1.17
CA ALA A 52 -9.57 -8.51 -1.20
C ALA A 52 -10.37 -7.77 -0.14
N SER A 53 -9.85 -6.61 0.24
CA SER A 53 -10.57 -5.60 0.99
C SER A 53 -10.37 -4.21 0.40
N VAL A 54 -11.37 -3.36 0.60
CA VAL A 54 -11.30 -1.93 0.29
C VAL A 54 -11.87 -1.11 1.45
N SER A 55 -11.14 -0.06 1.82
CA SER A 55 -11.63 0.99 2.71
C SER A 55 -11.68 2.31 1.97
N PHE A 56 -12.76 3.05 2.18
CA PHE A 56 -12.99 4.36 1.58
C PHE A 56 -12.55 5.47 2.54
N PRO A 57 -12.19 6.64 2.01
CA PRO A 57 -11.82 7.77 2.86
C PRO A 57 -13.00 8.25 3.70
N ASN A 58 -12.68 8.94 4.80
CA ASN A 58 -13.67 9.66 5.59
C ASN A 58 -14.21 10.89 4.83
N ILE A 59 -15.12 11.63 5.47
CA ILE A 59 -15.73 12.84 4.88
C ILE A 59 -14.73 13.98 4.58
N GLU A 60 -13.55 13.95 5.20
CA GLU A 60 -12.46 14.91 4.99
C GLU A 60 -11.53 14.47 3.85
N GLY A 61 -11.77 13.28 3.28
CA GLY A 61 -10.94 12.70 2.23
C GLY A 61 -9.69 12.00 2.76
N GLU A 62 -9.54 11.81 4.07
CA GLU A 62 -8.40 11.09 4.64
C GLU A 62 -8.64 9.58 4.56
N SER A 63 -7.58 8.81 4.31
CA SER A 63 -7.66 7.35 4.38
C SER A 63 -8.13 6.90 5.76
N ASP A 64 -9.18 6.10 5.78
CA ASP A 64 -9.77 5.52 6.97
C ASP A 64 -9.77 4.00 6.80
N ILE A 65 -9.20 3.28 7.77
CA ILE A 65 -9.16 1.81 7.78
C ILE A 65 -9.97 1.22 8.95
N THR A 66 -10.75 2.06 9.65
CA THR A 66 -11.61 1.62 10.76
C THR A 66 -12.78 0.78 10.25
N GLU A 67 -13.24 1.05 9.04
CA GLU A 67 -14.27 0.29 8.34
C GLU A 67 -13.73 -0.19 6.98
N LEU A 68 -14.07 -1.42 6.61
CA LEU A 68 -13.65 -2.02 5.34
C LEU A 68 -14.72 -2.94 4.78
N PHE A 69 -14.81 -2.98 3.46
CA PHE A 69 -15.48 -4.06 2.74
C PHE A 69 -14.47 -5.16 2.50
N TYR A 70 -14.85 -6.40 2.77
CA TYR A 70 -14.04 -7.59 2.51
C TYR A 70 -14.88 -8.60 1.75
N SER A 71 -14.28 -9.25 0.76
CA SER A 71 -14.93 -10.33 0.03
C SER A 71 -13.90 -11.23 -0.67
N ASN A 72 -14.34 -12.45 -0.95
CA ASN A 72 -13.70 -13.39 -1.88
C ASN A 72 -14.54 -13.59 -3.15
N ASP A 73 -15.57 -12.76 -3.37
CA ASP A 73 -16.32 -12.72 -4.61
C ASP A 73 -15.39 -12.34 -5.78
N PRO A 74 -15.38 -13.11 -6.89
CA PRO A 74 -14.46 -12.87 -8.00
C PRO A 74 -14.59 -11.48 -8.63
N MET A 75 -15.80 -10.94 -8.72
CA MET A 75 -16.03 -9.62 -9.35
C MET A 75 -15.55 -8.49 -8.44
N PHE A 76 -15.78 -8.60 -7.12
CA PHE A 76 -15.20 -7.67 -6.15
C PHE A 76 -13.67 -7.72 -6.15
N HIS A 77 -13.09 -8.92 -6.19
CA HIS A 77 -11.65 -9.12 -6.24
C HIS A 77 -11.02 -8.51 -7.50
N GLU A 78 -11.63 -8.76 -8.67
CA GLU A 78 -11.18 -8.19 -9.94
C GLU A 78 -11.22 -6.66 -9.91
N TRP A 79 -12.29 -6.07 -9.38
CA TRP A 79 -12.38 -4.62 -9.21
C TRP A 79 -11.27 -4.05 -8.33
N CYS A 80 -10.99 -4.69 -7.18
CA CYS A 80 -9.89 -4.29 -6.30
C CYS A 80 -8.52 -4.39 -6.99
N LEU A 81 -8.31 -5.45 -7.77
CA LEU A 81 -7.07 -5.65 -8.53
C LEU A 81 -6.89 -4.59 -9.62
N ASP A 82 -7.95 -4.26 -10.35
CA ASP A 82 -7.93 -3.22 -11.37
C ASP A 82 -7.65 -1.84 -10.76
N TYR A 83 -8.29 -1.52 -9.63
CA TYR A 83 -8.00 -0.30 -8.88
C TYR A 83 -6.53 -0.25 -8.42
N PHE A 84 -6.02 -1.33 -7.83
CA PHE A 84 -4.62 -1.42 -7.42
C PHE A 84 -3.68 -1.21 -8.61
N ARG A 85 -3.93 -1.85 -9.75
CA ARG A 85 -3.11 -1.71 -10.96
C ARG A 85 -3.13 -0.28 -11.50
N TYR A 86 -4.29 0.35 -11.54
CA TYR A 86 -4.42 1.76 -11.91
C TYR A 86 -3.53 2.64 -11.03
N CYS A 87 -3.62 2.48 -9.70
CA CYS A 87 -2.76 3.20 -8.77
C CYS A 87 -1.27 2.87 -8.97
N TRP A 88 -0.93 1.60 -9.15
CA TRP A 88 0.44 1.12 -9.31
C TRP A 88 1.12 1.72 -10.54
N TYR A 89 0.47 1.68 -11.70
CA TYR A 89 1.04 2.21 -12.94
C TYR A 89 1.04 3.74 -12.97
N GLY A 90 0.14 4.39 -12.22
CA GLY A 90 0.13 5.84 -12.03
C GLY A 90 1.06 6.37 -10.93
N SER A 91 1.77 5.50 -10.20
CA SER A 91 2.63 5.89 -9.08
C SER A 91 4.11 6.03 -9.49
N ASP A 92 4.81 6.90 -8.75
CA ASP A 92 6.22 7.20 -8.92
C ASP A 92 7.13 6.23 -8.16
N VAL A 93 8.43 6.33 -8.43
CA VAL A 93 9.49 5.59 -7.73
C VAL A 93 9.45 5.90 -6.23
N PHE A 94 9.58 4.87 -5.41
CA PHE A 94 9.61 5.01 -3.96
C PHE A 94 10.82 5.81 -3.48
N GLN A 95 10.62 6.73 -2.53
CA GLN A 95 11.67 7.57 -1.94
C GLN A 95 11.67 7.47 -0.42
N GLU A 96 12.63 6.72 0.13
CA GLU A 96 12.76 6.50 1.59
C GLU A 96 12.94 7.81 2.38
N SER A 97 13.49 8.87 1.76
CA SER A 97 13.66 10.19 2.36
C SER A 97 12.34 10.93 2.65
N LYS A 98 11.24 10.58 1.97
CA LYS A 98 9.92 11.20 2.19
C LYS A 98 9.18 10.62 3.39
N ILE A 99 9.60 9.45 3.86
CA ILE A 99 8.95 8.73 4.95
C ILE A 99 9.21 9.42 6.29
N LYS A 100 8.13 9.73 7.02
CA LYS A 100 8.16 10.35 8.35
C LYS A 100 7.95 9.30 9.44
N GLU A 101 8.89 9.18 10.37
CA GLU A 101 8.77 8.40 11.62
C GLU A 101 8.31 9.28 12.80
#